data_AF-A0A0F4L819-F1
#
_entry.id   AF-A0A0F4L819-F1
#
_cell.length_a   1.000
_cell.length_b   1.000
_cell.length_c   1.000
_cell.angle_alpha   90.00
_cell.angle_beta   90.00
_cell.angle_gamma   90.00
#
_symmetry.space_group_name_H-M   'P 1'
#
loop_
_entity.id
_entity.type
_entity.pdbx_description
1 polymer ?
#
loop_
_entity_poly.entity_id
_entity_poly.type
_entity_poly.pdbx_seq_one_letter_code
_entity_poly.pdbx_strand_id
1 'polypeptide(L)'
;MMVNFLKLLSTLTMFGSMVLFLTACGGSNATTPVAQQKVNTNEKLKSISLDFYMGDIAQAEGVLSIPVILTNSGTDRTVISSQNFFLKIENHTFKSLQVPNEPSDFHYALGSNQTWGNTISFYIGTELLNKDLKKVSLVYRNDNGIYVKAKFIDSANAQQKTQNINNSQYLSVGDYYLNAKNYIKQTKDIVKSGGNANSLMSQFQDSKFDQFRLWIVVSSKFPEYIIIKAINNTNSNLIFSFSDIELRDKNKNDFLVHPTYRDYNALISHGKAINIIVPMESKLKAKNKPYQIYLRSSEDNEFNSTQNSFNPAEFSYNNSKDFSSVLSTTPDQYPKSGIKWLLPKLDKNSLKIRVKLYDYFYVTYTKSRFELVGLNNDGTVGENVKPYKVTPTKITNTGSDVEFKFSDLTVVKTYKKIALRYNNKTLCTIK
;
A
#
# COMPACT_ATOMS: atom_id res chain seq x y z
N MET A 1 57.74 23.38 -4.81
CA MET A 1 59.03 23.09 -5.48
C MET A 1 59.03 21.60 -5.80
N MET A 2 59.30 21.27 -7.06
CA MET A 2 59.19 19.95 -7.70
C MET A 2 59.73 18.79 -6.85
N VAL A 3 59.09 17.61 -6.88
CA VAL A 3 59.68 16.34 -7.36
C VAL A 3 58.56 15.40 -7.83
N ASN A 4 58.61 15.05 -9.11
CA ASN A 4 58.03 13.86 -9.74
C ASN A 4 59.18 12.85 -9.89
N PHE A 5 59.00 11.57 -9.54
CA PHE A 5 59.83 10.41 -9.93
C PHE A 5 59.13 9.16 -9.35
N LEU A 6 59.01 7.98 -9.95
CA LEU A 6 59.66 7.33 -11.10
C LEU A 6 58.75 6.16 -11.55
N LYS A 7 58.78 5.89 -12.86
CA LYS A 7 58.20 4.74 -13.59
C LYS A 7 58.99 3.44 -13.35
N LEU A 8 58.41 2.30 -13.80
CA LEU A 8 59.00 1.12 -14.47
C LEU A 8 58.40 -0.20 -13.90
N LEU A 9 58.12 -1.27 -14.64
CA LEU A 9 58.18 -1.61 -16.06
C LEU A 9 57.35 -2.91 -16.27
N SER A 10 56.86 -3.07 -17.51
CA SER A 10 56.32 -4.25 -18.20
C SER A 10 56.46 -5.68 -17.62
N THR A 11 55.43 -6.51 -17.81
CA THR A 11 55.52 -7.70 -18.67
C THR A 11 54.14 -8.25 -19.06
N LEU A 12 54.03 -8.59 -20.34
CA LEU A 12 52.91 -9.19 -21.04
C LEU A 12 53.15 -10.71 -21.10
N THR A 13 52.20 -11.54 -20.65
CA THR A 13 52.11 -12.95 -21.11
C THR A 13 50.68 -13.49 -21.02
N MET A 14 50.20 -13.93 -22.18
CA MET A 14 49.13 -14.89 -22.45
C MET A 14 48.86 -15.92 -21.33
N PHE A 15 47.59 -16.09 -20.98
CA PHE A 15 46.91 -17.37 -20.73
C PHE A 15 45.43 -17.11 -21.10
N GLY A 16 44.80 -17.83 -22.03
CA GLY A 16 44.84 -19.27 -22.15
C GLY A 16 43.50 -19.78 -21.63
N SER A 17 42.54 -19.91 -22.54
CA SER A 17 41.22 -20.51 -22.38
C SER A 17 41.22 -21.79 -21.53
N MET A 18 40.34 -21.87 -20.54
CA MET A 18 39.77 -23.16 -20.13
C MET A 18 38.37 -22.95 -19.55
N VAL A 19 37.38 -23.12 -20.42
CA VAL A 19 35.97 -23.32 -20.07
C VAL A 19 35.84 -24.74 -19.58
N LEU A 20 35.49 -24.92 -18.30
CA LEU A 20 34.96 -26.19 -17.81
C LEU A 20 33.44 -26.11 -17.86
N PHE A 21 32.86 -26.84 -18.81
CA PHE A 21 31.45 -27.19 -18.84
C PHE A 21 31.11 -28.08 -17.64
N LEU A 22 30.13 -27.68 -16.83
CA LEU A 22 29.28 -28.61 -16.11
C LEU A 22 27.84 -28.34 -16.54
N THR A 23 27.33 -29.29 -17.30
CA THR A 23 25.95 -29.39 -17.80
C THR A 23 25.01 -29.86 -16.69
N ALA A 24 23.91 -29.14 -16.46
CA ALA A 24 22.61 -29.71 -16.14
C ALA A 24 21.50 -28.66 -16.33
N CYS A 25 20.42 -29.09 -16.98
CA CYS A 25 19.35 -28.32 -17.61
C CYS A 25 18.32 -27.72 -16.63
N GLY A 26 17.69 -26.59 -17.00
CA GLY A 26 16.45 -26.11 -16.40
C GLY A 26 16.23 -24.62 -16.62
N GLY A 27 15.40 -24.26 -17.61
CA GLY A 27 15.35 -22.93 -18.21
C GLY A 27 14.88 -21.76 -17.33
N SER A 28 15.55 -20.62 -17.50
CA SER A 28 14.96 -19.27 -17.43
C SER A 28 15.99 -18.28 -17.98
N ASN A 29 15.72 -17.75 -19.18
CA ASN A 29 16.57 -16.75 -19.81
C ASN A 29 16.44 -15.41 -19.08
N ALA A 30 17.40 -15.10 -18.22
CA ALA A 30 17.72 -13.73 -17.83
C ALA A 30 18.48 -13.06 -18.99
N THR A 31 17.88 -12.09 -19.68
CA THR A 31 18.55 -11.33 -20.74
C THR A 31 19.46 -10.26 -20.12
N THR A 32 20.74 -10.34 -20.43
CA THR A 32 21.76 -9.30 -20.22
C THR A 32 21.61 -8.17 -21.26
N PRO A 33 22.08 -6.94 -20.97
CA PRO A 33 21.83 -5.77 -21.82
C PRO A 33 22.74 -5.82 -23.06
N VAL A 34 22.14 -5.97 -24.25
CA VAL A 34 22.86 -5.93 -25.53
C VAL A 34 22.97 -4.49 -26.01
N ALA A 35 24.18 -4.14 -26.44
CA ALA A 35 24.57 -2.89 -27.07
C ALA A 35 23.61 -2.49 -28.20
N GLN A 36 23.45 -1.17 -28.38
CA GLN A 36 22.65 -0.52 -29.41
C GLN A 36 23.05 -1.01 -30.83
N GLN A 37 22.36 -2.03 -31.32
CA GLN A 37 22.22 -2.27 -32.75
C GLN A 37 20.94 -1.57 -33.21
N LYS A 38 21.05 -0.74 -34.25
CA LYS A 38 19.90 -0.24 -35.01
C LYS A 38 19.17 -1.45 -35.59
N VAL A 39 18.09 -1.86 -34.94
CA VAL A 39 17.21 -2.91 -35.44
C VAL A 39 16.24 -2.27 -36.43
N ASN A 40 16.46 -2.52 -37.73
CA ASN A 40 15.38 -2.48 -38.72
C ASN A 40 14.58 -3.77 -38.52
N THR A 41 13.51 -3.74 -37.74
CA THR A 41 12.54 -4.82 -37.68
C THR A 41 11.20 -4.34 -38.22
N ASN A 42 10.81 -4.88 -39.37
CA ASN A 42 9.40 -5.12 -39.67
C ASN A 42 8.91 -6.20 -38.68
N GLU A 43 8.78 -5.84 -37.40
CA GLU A 43 8.14 -6.68 -36.41
C GLU A 43 6.68 -6.84 -36.83
N LYS A 44 6.29 -8.08 -37.18
CA LYS A 44 4.91 -8.41 -37.50
C LYS A 44 4.05 -8.02 -36.29
N LEU A 45 3.18 -7.02 -36.47
CA LEU A 45 2.26 -6.58 -35.43
C LEU A 45 1.46 -7.79 -34.92
N LYS A 46 1.38 -7.93 -33.60
CA LYS A 46 0.56 -8.97 -32.99
C LYS A 46 -0.91 -8.72 -33.35
N SER A 47 -1.67 -9.77 -33.58
CA SER A 47 -3.13 -9.71 -33.73
C SER A 47 -3.79 -9.53 -32.36
N ILE A 48 -3.69 -8.31 -31.83
CA ILE A 48 -4.29 -7.88 -30.56
C ILE A 48 -5.48 -6.97 -30.85
N SER A 49 -6.64 -7.33 -30.32
CA SER A 49 -7.84 -6.50 -30.30
C SER A 49 -8.36 -6.46 -28.86
N LEU A 50 -8.47 -5.27 -28.29
CA LEU A 50 -8.92 -5.10 -26.90
C LEU A 50 -10.25 -4.37 -26.87
N ASP A 51 -11.24 -4.99 -26.25
CA ASP A 51 -12.45 -4.32 -25.81
C ASP A 51 -12.21 -3.79 -24.40
N PHE A 52 -12.24 -2.48 -24.25
CA PHE A 52 -11.93 -1.79 -23.01
C PHE A 52 -13.16 -1.07 -22.46
N TYR A 53 -13.52 -1.38 -21.22
CA TYR A 53 -14.64 -0.78 -20.51
C TYR A 53 -14.19 -0.14 -19.19
N MET A 54 -14.92 0.91 -18.79
CA MET A 54 -14.79 1.55 -17.49
C MET A 54 -16.15 1.69 -16.82
N GLY A 55 -16.21 1.46 -15.51
CA GLY A 55 -17.39 1.71 -14.69
C GLY A 55 -17.50 3.17 -14.23
N ASP A 56 -18.31 3.39 -13.21
CA ASP A 56 -18.44 4.68 -12.54
C ASP A 56 -17.10 5.16 -11.96
N ILE A 57 -16.96 6.48 -11.83
CA ILE A 57 -15.76 7.11 -11.25
C ILE A 57 -16.04 7.46 -9.80
N ALA A 58 -15.21 6.96 -8.88
CA ALA A 58 -15.19 7.37 -7.49
C ALA A 58 -14.08 8.40 -7.27
N GLN A 59 -14.35 9.42 -6.47
CA GLN A 59 -13.43 10.52 -6.24
C GLN A 59 -13.38 10.89 -4.77
N ALA A 60 -12.17 10.92 -4.20
CA ALA A 60 -11.93 11.48 -2.88
C ALA A 60 -10.47 11.95 -2.79
N GLU A 61 -10.23 13.04 -2.06
CA GLU A 61 -8.88 13.49 -1.67
C GLU A 61 -7.91 13.68 -2.86
N GLY A 62 -8.41 14.14 -4.00
CA GLY A 62 -7.62 14.36 -5.22
C GLY A 62 -7.27 13.09 -6.00
N VAL A 63 -7.84 11.95 -5.64
CA VAL A 63 -7.71 10.66 -6.34
C VAL A 63 -9.02 10.29 -7.01
N LEU A 64 -8.93 9.82 -8.26
CA LEU A 64 -10.00 9.11 -8.95
C LEU A 64 -9.72 7.61 -8.95
N SER A 65 -10.73 6.78 -8.69
CA SER A 65 -10.65 5.33 -8.87
C SER A 65 -11.72 4.85 -9.83
N ILE A 66 -11.29 4.09 -10.83
CA ILE A 66 -12.10 3.68 -11.97
C ILE A 66 -12.01 2.16 -12.11
N PRO A 67 -13.12 1.42 -11.91
CA PRO A 67 -13.19 0.00 -12.25
C PRO A 67 -13.06 -0.18 -13.76
N VAL A 68 -12.30 -1.19 -14.17
CA VAL A 68 -11.99 -1.48 -15.56
C VAL A 68 -12.22 -2.93 -15.91
N ILE A 69 -12.61 -3.18 -17.15
CA ILE A 69 -12.70 -4.51 -17.75
C ILE A 69 -12.01 -4.46 -19.12
N LEU A 70 -11.09 -5.38 -19.36
CA LEU A 70 -10.39 -5.57 -20.63
C LEU A 70 -10.62 -6.99 -21.13
N THR A 71 -11.15 -7.12 -22.34
CA THR A 71 -11.28 -8.41 -23.03
C THR A 71 -10.38 -8.41 -24.25
N ASN A 72 -9.58 -9.46 -24.42
CA ASN A 72 -8.76 -9.63 -25.61
C ASN A 72 -9.52 -10.45 -26.65
N SER A 73 -10.12 -9.78 -27.63
CA SER A 73 -10.79 -10.40 -28.78
C SER A 73 -9.82 -10.73 -29.92
N GLY A 74 -8.52 -10.44 -29.77
CA GLY A 74 -7.47 -10.82 -30.71
C GLY A 74 -7.07 -12.29 -30.60
N THR A 75 -6.26 -12.76 -31.56
CA THR A 75 -5.75 -14.14 -31.57
C THR A 75 -4.45 -14.29 -30.79
N ASP A 76 -3.69 -13.21 -30.60
CA ASP A 76 -2.44 -13.22 -29.85
C ASP A 76 -2.64 -12.79 -28.39
N ARG A 77 -1.79 -13.31 -27.49
CA ARG A 77 -1.73 -12.86 -26.09
C ARG A 77 -1.13 -11.45 -25.99
N THR A 78 -1.56 -10.69 -25.00
CA THR A 78 -1.00 -9.36 -24.65
C THR A 78 -0.64 -9.32 -23.16
N VAL A 79 0.24 -8.41 -22.77
CA VAL A 79 0.52 -8.15 -21.35
C VAL A 79 -0.21 -6.88 -20.91
N ILE A 80 -1.11 -7.02 -19.95
CA ILE A 80 -1.74 -5.88 -19.27
C ILE A 80 -0.77 -5.34 -18.24
N SER A 81 -0.38 -4.08 -18.37
CA SER A 81 0.50 -3.41 -17.40
C SER A 81 -0.15 -2.14 -16.85
N SER A 82 -0.02 -1.93 -15.54
CA SER A 82 -0.38 -0.68 -14.86
C SER A 82 0.15 0.58 -15.57
N GLN A 83 1.36 0.52 -16.14
CA GLN A 83 2.02 1.67 -16.78
C GLN A 83 1.37 2.10 -18.11
N ASN A 84 0.52 1.24 -18.67
CA ASN A 84 -0.12 1.46 -19.96
C ASN A 84 -1.53 2.08 -19.83
N PHE A 85 -2.00 2.32 -18.61
CA PHE A 85 -3.24 3.06 -18.35
C PHE A 85 -2.97 4.56 -18.25
N PHE A 86 -3.76 5.35 -18.99
CA PHE A 86 -3.68 6.80 -18.99
C PHE A 86 -5.06 7.41 -18.84
N LEU A 87 -5.20 8.29 -17.88
CA LEU A 87 -6.39 9.10 -17.69
C LEU A 87 -6.19 10.44 -18.40
N LYS A 88 -7.08 10.78 -19.33
CA LYS A 88 -7.09 12.06 -20.03
C LYS A 88 -8.22 12.93 -19.50
N ILE A 89 -7.86 14.14 -19.07
CA ILE A 89 -8.80 15.17 -18.64
C ILE A 89 -8.41 16.44 -19.39
N GLU A 90 -9.24 16.82 -20.37
CA GLU A 90 -8.93 17.92 -21.29
C GLU A 90 -7.53 17.72 -21.93
N ASN A 91 -6.61 18.67 -21.72
CA ASN A 91 -5.24 18.61 -22.28
C ASN A 91 -4.23 17.91 -21.35
N HIS A 92 -4.66 17.38 -20.20
CA HIS A 92 -3.79 16.74 -19.23
C HIS A 92 -3.88 15.21 -19.34
N THR A 93 -2.73 14.55 -19.20
CA THR A 93 -2.62 13.09 -19.15
C THR A 93 -2.01 12.67 -17.82
N PHE A 94 -2.73 11.86 -17.07
CA PHE A 94 -2.31 11.32 -15.78
C PHE A 94 -1.99 9.83 -15.92
N LYS A 95 -0.93 9.39 -15.27
CA LYS A 95 -0.59 7.97 -15.13
C LYS A 95 -1.30 7.38 -13.92
N SER A 96 -1.42 6.05 -13.92
CA SER A 96 -1.88 5.31 -12.74
C SER A 96 -1.12 5.74 -11.49
N LEU A 97 -1.84 5.87 -10.38
CA LEU A 97 -1.32 6.29 -9.09
C LEU A 97 -0.16 5.40 -8.64
N GLN A 98 0.98 6.03 -8.40
CA GLN A 98 2.13 5.42 -7.76
C GLN A 98 2.50 6.26 -6.54
N VAL A 99 2.30 5.69 -5.35
CA VAL A 99 2.68 6.36 -4.10
C VAL A 99 4.20 6.20 -3.92
N PRO A 100 4.94 7.26 -3.60
CA PRO A 100 6.39 7.16 -3.41
C PRO A 100 6.76 6.09 -2.38
N ASN A 101 7.71 5.22 -2.76
CA ASN A 101 8.17 4.08 -1.96
C ASN A 101 7.15 2.96 -1.74
N GLU A 102 6.06 2.93 -2.51
CA GLU A 102 5.11 1.82 -2.54
C GLU A 102 5.12 1.16 -3.92
N PRO A 103 5.55 -0.11 -4.03
CA PRO A 103 5.45 -0.83 -5.28
C PRO A 103 3.97 -1.11 -5.58
N SER A 104 3.41 -0.47 -6.61
CA SER A 104 1.98 -0.61 -6.98
C SER A 104 1.76 -1.05 -8.43
N ASP A 105 2.84 -1.38 -9.13
CA ASP A 105 2.76 -1.90 -10.50
C ASP A 105 2.23 -3.34 -10.51
N PHE A 106 1.49 -3.67 -11.56
CA PHE A 106 1.03 -5.03 -11.85
C PHE A 106 1.20 -5.35 -13.33
N HIS A 107 1.34 -6.66 -13.60
CA HIS A 107 1.44 -7.23 -14.92
C HIS A 107 0.56 -8.49 -15.00
N TYR A 108 -0.20 -8.65 -16.08
CA TYR A 108 -1.05 -9.81 -16.29
C TYR A 108 -0.96 -10.28 -17.74
N ALA A 109 -0.70 -11.57 -17.96
CA ALA A 109 -0.71 -12.14 -19.29
C ALA A 109 -2.16 -12.46 -19.70
N LEU A 110 -2.73 -11.62 -20.57
CA LEU A 110 -4.09 -11.79 -21.06
C LEU A 110 -4.09 -12.61 -22.36
N GLY A 111 -4.54 -13.85 -22.26
CA GLY A 111 -4.70 -14.74 -23.41
C GLY A 111 -5.79 -14.26 -24.37
N SER A 112 -5.84 -14.90 -25.54
CA SER A 112 -6.94 -14.71 -26.50
C SER A 112 -8.28 -15.13 -25.87
N ASN A 113 -9.33 -14.34 -26.12
CA ASN A 113 -10.69 -14.50 -25.59
C ASN A 113 -10.81 -14.49 -24.06
N GLN A 114 -9.78 -14.03 -23.35
CA GLN A 114 -9.83 -13.87 -21.91
C GLN A 114 -10.27 -12.46 -21.52
N THR A 115 -10.91 -12.36 -20.35
CA THR A 115 -11.33 -11.10 -19.73
C THR A 115 -10.58 -10.90 -18.42
N TRP A 116 -10.10 -9.69 -18.21
CA TRP A 116 -9.45 -9.24 -16.99
C TRP A 116 -10.18 -8.01 -16.46
N GLY A 117 -10.26 -7.88 -15.13
CA GLY A 117 -10.82 -6.71 -14.48
C GLY A 117 -10.05 -6.34 -13.23
N ASN A 118 -10.05 -5.05 -12.92
CA ASN A 118 -9.38 -4.47 -11.76
C ASN A 118 -9.96 -3.06 -11.50
N THR A 119 -9.48 -2.37 -10.47
CA THR A 119 -9.78 -0.95 -10.22
C THR A 119 -8.51 -0.14 -10.24
N ILE A 120 -8.46 0.89 -11.09
CA ILE A 120 -7.26 1.70 -11.31
C ILE A 120 -7.46 3.10 -10.72
N SER A 121 -6.48 3.56 -9.96
CA SER A 121 -6.49 4.89 -9.36
C SER A 121 -5.58 5.86 -10.10
N PHE A 122 -5.92 7.15 -10.06
CA PHE A 122 -5.16 8.26 -10.62
C PHE A 122 -5.16 9.41 -9.64
N TYR A 123 -3.99 9.98 -9.35
CA TYR A 123 -3.89 11.21 -8.56
C TYR A 123 -3.91 12.42 -9.49
N ILE A 124 -4.94 13.25 -9.34
CA ILE A 124 -5.15 14.46 -10.12
C ILE A 124 -4.96 15.74 -9.28
N GLY A 125 -4.77 15.59 -7.95
CA GLY A 125 -4.45 16.68 -7.03
C GLY A 125 -5.58 17.67 -6.74
N THR A 126 -6.75 17.47 -7.33
CA THR A 126 -7.93 18.31 -7.14
C THR A 126 -9.21 17.49 -7.26
N GLU A 127 -10.32 18.09 -6.83
CA GLU A 127 -11.66 17.54 -7.03
C GLU A 127 -12.25 18.08 -8.34
N LEU A 128 -12.74 17.20 -9.20
CA LEU A 128 -13.47 17.51 -10.41
C LEU A 128 -14.96 17.69 -10.12
N LEU A 129 -15.56 18.67 -10.77
CA LEU A 129 -17.01 18.84 -10.81
C LEU A 129 -17.64 17.75 -11.67
N ASN A 130 -18.92 17.41 -11.41
CA ASN A 130 -19.66 16.39 -12.18
C ASN A 130 -19.65 16.62 -13.69
N LYS A 131 -19.67 17.88 -14.15
CA LYS A 131 -19.59 18.21 -15.57
C LYS A 131 -18.24 17.83 -16.21
N ASP A 132 -17.16 17.88 -15.43
CA ASP A 132 -15.81 17.60 -15.90
C ASP A 132 -15.48 16.11 -15.76
N LEU A 133 -16.08 15.42 -14.78
CA LEU A 133 -16.08 13.95 -14.70
C LEU A 133 -16.63 13.31 -15.99
N LYS A 134 -17.65 13.91 -16.63
CA LYS A 134 -18.20 13.44 -17.91
C LYS A 134 -17.23 13.57 -19.10
N LYS A 135 -16.19 14.39 -18.98
CA LYS A 135 -15.17 14.59 -20.02
C LYS A 135 -13.96 13.68 -19.84
N VAL A 136 -13.89 12.95 -18.73
CA VAL A 136 -12.80 12.02 -18.44
C VAL A 136 -12.75 10.93 -19.51
N SER A 137 -11.56 10.66 -20.02
CA SER A 137 -11.32 9.59 -20.99
C SER A 137 -10.21 8.69 -20.48
N LEU A 138 -10.53 7.43 -20.19
CA LEU A 138 -9.52 6.42 -19.88
C LEU A 138 -9.05 5.76 -21.17
N VAL A 139 -7.73 5.63 -21.35
CA VAL A 139 -7.13 4.94 -22.49
C VAL A 139 -6.07 3.93 -22.03
N TYR A 140 -5.92 2.86 -22.80
CA TYR A 140 -4.94 1.81 -22.59
C TYR A 140 -4.03 1.69 -23.81
N ARG A 141 -2.71 1.62 -23.63
CA ARG A 141 -1.74 1.38 -24.72
C ARG A 141 -1.39 -0.11 -24.79
N ASN A 142 -1.74 -0.78 -25.88
CA ASN A 142 -1.43 -2.21 -26.06
C ASN A 142 0.04 -2.47 -26.45
N ASP A 143 0.43 -3.75 -26.54
CA ASP A 143 1.80 -4.16 -26.90
C ASP A 143 2.25 -3.63 -28.28
N ASN A 144 1.31 -3.39 -29.20
CA ASN A 144 1.59 -2.80 -30.52
C ASN A 144 1.75 -1.27 -30.46
N GLY A 145 1.64 -0.67 -29.28
CA GLY A 145 1.69 0.78 -29.08
C GLY A 145 0.40 1.53 -29.44
N ILE A 146 -0.67 0.81 -29.79
CA ILE A 146 -1.96 1.38 -30.17
C ILE A 146 -2.77 1.71 -28.91
N TYR A 147 -3.39 2.90 -28.90
CA TYR A 147 -4.27 3.34 -27.82
C TYR A 147 -5.71 2.87 -28.06
N VAL A 148 -6.27 2.21 -27.06
CA VAL A 148 -7.67 1.81 -26.99
C VAL A 148 -8.37 2.67 -25.95
N LYS A 149 -9.48 3.31 -26.33
CA LYS A 149 -10.28 4.14 -25.42
C LYS A 149 -11.33 3.29 -24.72
N ALA A 150 -11.46 3.47 -23.41
CA ALA A 150 -12.51 2.82 -22.63
C ALA A 150 -13.89 3.33 -23.03
N LYS A 151 -14.86 2.42 -23.09
CA LYS A 151 -16.28 2.73 -23.18
C LYS A 151 -16.89 2.64 -21.78
N PHE A 152 -17.82 3.53 -21.46
CA PHE A 152 -18.57 3.39 -20.21
C PHE A 152 -19.42 2.12 -20.25
N ILE A 153 -19.49 1.41 -19.12
CA ILE A 153 -20.36 0.27 -18.92
C ILE A 153 -21.16 0.48 -17.62
N ASP A 154 -22.48 0.36 -17.72
CA ASP A 154 -23.34 0.38 -16.53
C ASP A 154 -23.17 -0.89 -15.69
N SER A 155 -23.67 -0.88 -14.45
CA SER A 155 -23.51 -1.98 -13.52
C SER A 155 -24.14 -3.30 -13.99
N ALA A 156 -25.30 -3.24 -14.65
CA ALA A 156 -26.00 -4.45 -15.09
C ALA A 156 -25.22 -5.17 -16.20
N ASN A 157 -24.69 -4.42 -17.15
CA ASN A 157 -23.84 -4.94 -18.22
C ASN A 157 -22.45 -5.34 -17.70
N ALA A 158 -21.93 -4.62 -16.71
CA ALA A 158 -20.66 -4.96 -16.06
C ALA A 158 -20.72 -6.35 -15.42
N GLN A 159 -21.79 -6.65 -14.68
CA GLN A 159 -22.00 -7.95 -14.04
C GLN A 159 -21.84 -9.13 -15.03
N GLN A 160 -22.42 -9.02 -16.23
CA GLN A 160 -22.31 -10.07 -17.26
C GLN A 160 -20.86 -10.25 -17.75
N LYS A 161 -20.10 -9.15 -17.83
CA LYS A 161 -18.69 -9.19 -18.26
C LYS A 161 -17.78 -9.71 -17.16
N THR A 162 -18.00 -9.32 -15.91
CA THR A 162 -17.16 -9.71 -14.78
C THR A 162 -17.29 -11.19 -14.43
N GLN A 163 -18.44 -11.82 -14.71
CA GLN A 163 -18.63 -13.27 -14.58
C GLN A 163 -17.63 -14.10 -15.41
N ASN A 164 -17.09 -13.55 -16.49
CA ASN A 164 -16.12 -14.24 -17.35
C ASN A 164 -14.67 -14.04 -16.89
N ILE A 165 -14.43 -13.31 -15.79
CA ILE A 165 -13.09 -13.10 -15.25
C ILE A 165 -12.71 -14.32 -14.42
N ASN A 166 -11.59 -14.96 -14.79
CA ASN A 166 -11.03 -16.07 -14.01
C ASN A 166 -10.05 -15.54 -12.94
N ASN A 167 -10.49 -15.60 -11.68
CA ASN A 167 -9.70 -15.20 -10.52
C ASN A 167 -9.19 -16.37 -9.68
N SER A 168 -9.25 -17.62 -10.16
CA SER A 168 -8.92 -18.82 -9.36
C SER A 168 -7.50 -18.87 -8.80
N GLN A 169 -6.58 -18.09 -9.39
CA GLN A 169 -5.18 -17.98 -8.94
C GLN A 169 -4.98 -16.98 -7.78
N TYR A 170 -6.03 -16.27 -7.37
CA TYR A 170 -5.97 -15.29 -6.29
C TYR A 170 -6.65 -15.85 -5.04
N LEU A 171 -6.02 -15.65 -3.89
CA LEU A 171 -6.64 -15.85 -2.58
C LEU A 171 -7.54 -14.65 -2.28
N SER A 172 -8.81 -14.85 -1.90
CA SER A 172 -9.64 -13.72 -1.53
C SER A 172 -9.16 -13.10 -0.21
N VAL A 173 -9.32 -11.78 -0.05
CA VAL A 173 -8.99 -11.11 1.22
C VAL A 173 -9.87 -11.65 2.36
N GLY A 174 -11.10 -12.07 2.09
CA GLY A 174 -11.95 -12.74 3.10
C GLY A 174 -11.38 -14.08 3.56
N ASP A 175 -10.97 -14.93 2.62
CA ASP A 175 -10.34 -16.23 2.91
C ASP A 175 -9.04 -16.04 3.70
N TYR A 176 -8.24 -15.03 3.35
CA TYR A 176 -7.03 -14.67 4.10
C TYR A 176 -7.33 -14.49 5.60
N TYR A 177 -8.31 -13.65 5.93
CA TYR A 177 -8.67 -13.33 7.32
C TYR A 177 -9.27 -14.53 8.04
N LEU A 178 -10.14 -15.29 7.37
CA LEU A 178 -10.74 -16.50 7.92
C LEU A 178 -9.67 -17.56 8.24
N ASN A 179 -8.78 -17.82 7.28
CA ASN A 179 -7.68 -18.78 7.41
C ASN A 179 -6.71 -18.39 8.52
N ALA A 180 -6.34 -17.10 8.60
CA ALA A 180 -5.49 -16.58 9.67
C ALA A 180 -6.11 -16.79 11.06
N LYS A 181 -7.40 -16.47 11.21
CA LYS A 181 -8.14 -16.62 12.48
C LYS A 181 -8.23 -18.09 12.89
N ASN A 182 -8.57 -18.97 11.95
CA ASN A 182 -8.66 -20.41 12.19
C ASN A 182 -7.31 -20.99 12.60
N TYR A 183 -6.23 -20.63 11.91
CA TYR A 183 -4.88 -21.06 12.26
C TYR A 183 -4.43 -20.58 13.63
N ILE A 184 -4.68 -19.31 14.00
CA ILE A 184 -4.33 -18.78 15.34
C ILE A 184 -5.09 -19.55 16.43
N LYS A 185 -6.36 -19.86 16.21
CA LYS A 185 -7.17 -20.64 17.15
C LYS A 185 -6.62 -22.07 17.28
N GLN A 186 -6.43 -22.78 16.16
CA GLN A 186 -5.89 -24.14 16.12
C GLN A 186 -4.50 -24.23 16.77
N THR A 187 -3.62 -23.27 16.47
CA THR A 187 -2.28 -23.17 17.06
C THR A 187 -2.34 -23.06 18.59
N LYS A 188 -3.22 -22.21 19.12
CA LYS A 188 -3.42 -22.09 20.57
C LYS A 188 -3.91 -23.38 21.19
N ASP A 189 -4.82 -24.09 20.52
CA ASP A 189 -5.39 -25.34 21.02
C ASP A 189 -4.37 -26.48 21.00
N ILE A 190 -3.55 -26.59 19.94
CA ILE A 190 -2.45 -27.57 19.82
C ILE A 190 -1.38 -27.34 20.89
N VAL A 191 -0.97 -26.08 21.11
CA VAL A 191 0.03 -25.77 22.13
C VAL A 191 -0.50 -26.07 23.54
N LYS A 192 -1.78 -25.80 23.81
CA LYS A 192 -2.41 -26.16 25.09
C LYS A 192 -2.46 -27.67 25.33
N SER A 193 -2.59 -28.48 24.28
CA SER A 193 -2.56 -29.95 24.39
C SER A 193 -1.15 -30.55 24.35
N GLY A 194 -0.09 -29.73 24.37
CA GLY A 194 1.31 -30.18 24.41
C GLY A 194 1.91 -30.51 23.04
N GLY A 195 1.20 -30.21 21.94
CA GLY A 195 1.71 -30.36 20.58
C GLY A 195 2.51 -29.16 20.07
N ASN A 196 3.15 -29.34 18.92
CA ASN A 196 3.84 -28.27 18.19
C ASN A 196 2.93 -27.70 17.10
N ALA A 197 2.82 -26.38 17.03
CA ALA A 197 2.03 -25.72 15.99
C ALA A 197 2.68 -25.88 14.60
N ASN A 198 1.86 -26.06 13.57
CA ASN A 198 2.32 -26.04 12.18
C ASN A 198 2.96 -24.69 11.86
N SER A 199 4.02 -24.66 11.07
CA SER A 199 4.55 -23.40 10.52
C SER A 199 3.59 -22.83 9.47
N LEU A 200 3.67 -21.52 9.22
CA LEU A 200 2.90 -20.88 8.13
C LEU A 200 3.18 -21.50 6.76
N MET A 201 4.44 -21.85 6.50
CA MET A 201 4.83 -22.54 5.27
C MET A 201 4.14 -23.90 5.13
N SER A 202 4.09 -24.70 6.20
CA SER A 202 3.41 -26.01 6.16
C SER A 202 1.90 -25.84 5.95
N GLN A 203 1.29 -24.88 6.64
CA GLN A 203 -0.16 -24.68 6.62
C GLN A 203 -0.68 -24.06 5.32
N PHE A 204 0.03 -23.06 4.78
CA PHE A 204 -0.45 -22.20 3.70
C PHE A 204 0.42 -22.25 2.44
N GLN A 205 1.52 -23.00 2.46
CA GLN A 205 2.58 -22.92 1.42
C GLN A 205 3.14 -21.51 1.25
N ASP A 206 3.04 -20.71 2.32
CA ASP A 206 3.44 -19.31 2.35
C ASP A 206 4.06 -18.98 3.71
N SER A 207 5.39 -18.87 3.76
CA SER A 207 6.11 -18.49 4.98
C SER A 207 5.85 -17.05 5.44
N LYS A 208 5.23 -16.23 4.59
CA LYS A 208 4.91 -14.82 4.84
C LYS A 208 3.40 -14.56 4.89
N PHE A 209 2.60 -15.61 5.12
CA PHE A 209 1.14 -15.48 5.18
C PHE A 209 0.69 -14.46 6.25
N ASP A 210 1.49 -14.16 7.27
CA ASP A 210 1.19 -13.15 8.27
C ASP A 210 1.52 -11.69 7.84
N GLN A 211 1.91 -11.45 6.58
CA GLN A 211 2.43 -10.15 6.12
C GLN A 211 1.49 -9.36 5.20
N PHE A 212 0.17 -9.61 5.27
CA PHE A 212 -0.83 -8.74 4.65
C PHE A 212 -1.31 -7.67 5.62
N ARG A 213 -1.52 -6.45 5.12
CA ARG A 213 -2.07 -5.32 5.88
C ARG A 213 -3.13 -4.60 5.08
N LEU A 214 -4.25 -4.27 5.75
CA LEU A 214 -5.39 -3.56 5.16
C LEU A 214 -5.82 -2.40 6.07
N TRP A 215 -5.97 -1.23 5.46
CA TRP A 215 -6.53 -0.04 6.07
C TRP A 215 -7.74 0.44 5.27
N ILE A 216 -8.80 0.78 5.99
CA ILE A 216 -9.97 1.46 5.45
C ILE A 216 -10.07 2.83 6.13
N VAL A 217 -10.01 3.89 5.33
CA VAL A 217 -10.04 5.27 5.82
C VAL A 217 -11.26 5.99 5.31
N VAL A 218 -11.91 6.74 6.19
CA VAL A 218 -13.00 7.64 5.84
C VAL A 218 -12.59 9.08 6.14
N SER A 219 -12.77 9.96 5.17
CA SER A 219 -12.59 11.39 5.37
C SER A 219 -13.91 12.04 5.76
N SER A 220 -13.88 12.97 6.70
CA SER A 220 -15.03 13.83 7.01
C SER A 220 -15.50 14.65 5.80
N LYS A 221 -14.61 14.93 4.84
CA LYS A 221 -14.95 15.70 3.63
C LYS A 221 -15.73 14.87 2.62
N PHE A 222 -15.46 13.56 2.55
CA PHE A 222 -16.00 12.63 1.58
C PHE A 222 -16.62 11.40 2.27
N PRO A 223 -17.65 11.58 3.11
CA PRO A 223 -18.16 10.51 3.96
C PRO A 223 -18.87 9.38 3.19
N GLU A 224 -19.24 9.59 1.92
CA GLU A 224 -19.79 8.57 1.03
C GLU A 224 -18.73 7.66 0.38
N TYR A 225 -17.44 7.91 0.60
CA TYR A 225 -16.36 7.10 0.07
C TYR A 225 -15.49 6.50 1.18
N ILE A 226 -14.98 5.31 0.93
CA ILE A 226 -13.86 4.73 1.68
C ILE A 226 -12.61 4.77 0.83
N ILE A 227 -11.48 5.02 1.48
CA ILE A 227 -10.15 4.89 0.90
C ILE A 227 -9.59 3.57 1.41
N ILE A 228 -9.46 2.60 0.51
CA ILE A 228 -8.85 1.32 0.80
C ILE A 228 -7.38 1.41 0.45
N LYS A 229 -6.55 1.06 1.43
CA LYS A 229 -5.14 0.79 1.22
C LYS A 229 -4.82 -0.62 1.66
N ALA A 230 -4.09 -1.34 0.84
CA ALA A 230 -3.54 -2.62 1.24
C ALA A 230 -2.08 -2.74 0.83
N ILE A 231 -1.29 -3.46 1.64
CA ILE A 231 0.03 -3.96 1.26
C ILE A 231 -0.02 -5.47 1.38
N ASN A 232 0.40 -6.14 0.32
CA ASN A 232 0.57 -7.57 0.30
C ASN A 232 2.05 -7.93 0.29
N ASN A 233 2.63 -8.25 1.45
CA ASN A 233 3.98 -8.82 1.54
C ASN A 233 3.98 -10.34 1.70
N THR A 234 2.82 -10.99 1.52
CA THR A 234 2.73 -12.45 1.42
C THR A 234 3.34 -12.93 0.09
N ASN A 235 3.50 -14.24 -0.08
CA ASN A 235 3.90 -14.81 -1.37
C ASN A 235 2.69 -15.12 -2.28
N SER A 236 1.47 -14.94 -1.76
CA SER A 236 0.22 -15.19 -2.48
C SER A 236 -0.28 -13.92 -3.16
N ASN A 237 -0.87 -14.04 -4.36
CA ASN A 237 -1.62 -12.93 -4.94
C ASN A 237 -3.01 -12.87 -4.29
N LEU A 238 -3.48 -11.67 -3.96
CA LEU A 238 -4.78 -11.47 -3.31
C LEU A 238 -5.77 -10.78 -4.24
N ILE A 239 -7.05 -11.09 -4.08
CA ILE A 239 -8.16 -10.38 -4.71
C ILE A 239 -9.10 -9.83 -3.66
N PHE A 240 -9.47 -8.56 -3.81
CA PHE A 240 -10.41 -7.89 -2.93
C PHE A 240 -11.69 -7.55 -3.70
N SER A 241 -12.67 -8.46 -3.66
CA SER A 241 -14.00 -8.23 -4.21
C SER A 241 -14.75 -7.19 -3.38
N PHE A 242 -15.36 -6.20 -4.03
CA PHE A 242 -16.03 -5.12 -3.30
C PHE A 242 -17.40 -5.52 -2.76
N SER A 243 -18.04 -6.54 -3.34
CA SER A 243 -19.24 -7.18 -2.79
C SER A 243 -19.02 -7.83 -1.42
N ASP A 244 -17.76 -8.12 -1.06
CA ASP A 244 -17.38 -8.81 0.17
C ASP A 244 -16.99 -7.84 1.30
N ILE A 245 -17.25 -6.54 1.14
CA ILE A 245 -16.91 -5.50 2.13
C ILE A 245 -18.16 -5.04 2.88
N GLU A 246 -18.09 -5.14 4.21
CA GLU A 246 -19.08 -4.56 5.12
C GLU A 246 -18.39 -3.76 6.23
N LEU A 247 -18.91 -2.56 6.50
CA LEU A 247 -18.56 -1.79 7.69
C LEU A 247 -19.72 -1.80 8.66
N ARG A 248 -19.46 -2.13 9.94
CA ARG A 248 -20.46 -2.01 11.02
C ARG A 248 -20.12 -0.86 11.93
N ASP A 249 -21.08 0.02 12.18
CA ASP A 249 -20.89 1.12 13.11
C ASP A 249 -21.02 0.70 14.59
N LYS A 250 -20.78 1.63 15.53
CA LYS A 250 -20.89 1.36 16.97
C LYS A 250 -22.29 0.90 17.41
N ASN A 251 -23.32 1.19 16.63
CA ASN A 251 -24.70 0.79 16.86
C ASN A 251 -25.08 -0.49 16.11
N LYS A 252 -24.11 -1.15 15.45
CA LYS A 252 -24.29 -2.35 14.63
C LYS A 252 -25.15 -2.14 13.38
N ASN A 253 -25.19 -0.91 12.85
CA ASN A 253 -25.74 -0.71 11.51
C ASN A 253 -24.71 -1.13 10.47
N ASP A 254 -25.15 -1.86 9.46
CA ASP A 254 -24.32 -2.35 8.37
C ASP A 254 -24.27 -1.33 7.22
N PHE A 255 -23.10 -1.21 6.61
CA PHE A 255 -22.84 -0.32 5.50
C PHE A 255 -22.06 -1.11 4.44
N LEU A 256 -22.71 -1.33 3.29
CA LEU A 256 -22.11 -2.03 2.17
C LEU A 256 -21.57 -1.07 1.13
N VAL A 257 -20.69 -1.59 0.26
CA VAL A 257 -20.25 -0.88 -0.94
C VAL A 257 -21.45 -0.54 -1.82
N HIS A 258 -21.40 0.60 -2.52
CA HIS A 258 -22.44 1.03 -3.45
C HIS A 258 -22.69 -0.04 -4.53
N PRO A 259 -23.94 -0.35 -4.91
CA PRO A 259 -24.25 -1.41 -5.87
C PRO A 259 -23.48 -1.33 -7.18
N THR A 260 -23.23 -0.13 -7.70
CA THR A 260 -22.49 0.05 -8.95
C THR A 260 -21.01 -0.35 -8.89
N TYR A 261 -20.48 -0.63 -7.69
CA TYR A 261 -19.11 -1.10 -7.48
C TYR A 261 -19.03 -2.58 -7.08
N ARG A 262 -20.13 -3.24 -6.67
CA ARG A 262 -20.08 -4.57 -6.04
C ARG A 262 -19.55 -5.68 -6.96
N ASP A 263 -19.78 -5.57 -8.27
CA ASP A 263 -19.32 -6.58 -9.24
C ASP A 263 -17.84 -6.45 -9.60
N TYR A 264 -17.16 -5.43 -9.08
CA TYR A 264 -15.75 -5.18 -9.33
C TYR A 264 -14.88 -5.63 -8.16
N ASN A 265 -13.58 -5.63 -8.41
CA ASN A 265 -12.56 -6.03 -7.45
C ASN A 265 -11.31 -5.16 -7.59
N ALA A 266 -10.40 -5.34 -6.65
CA ALA A 266 -9.02 -4.91 -6.76
C ALA A 266 -8.06 -6.09 -6.63
N LEU A 267 -7.12 -6.19 -7.57
CA LEU A 267 -6.05 -7.18 -7.54
C LEU A 267 -4.87 -6.63 -6.74
N ILE A 268 -4.37 -7.41 -5.79
CA ILE A 268 -3.27 -7.06 -4.89
C ILE A 268 -2.18 -8.10 -5.04
N SER A 269 -1.32 -7.91 -6.04
CA SER A 269 -0.21 -8.82 -6.31
C SER A 269 0.76 -8.92 -5.12
N HIS A 270 1.44 -10.06 -5.01
CA HIS A 270 2.48 -10.27 -4.00
C HIS A 270 3.57 -9.19 -4.09
N GLY A 271 4.03 -8.72 -2.93
CA GLY A 271 5.00 -7.63 -2.81
C GLY A 271 4.50 -6.26 -3.27
N LYS A 272 3.19 -6.07 -3.52
CA LYS A 272 2.61 -4.82 -4.02
C LYS A 272 1.66 -4.16 -3.03
N ALA A 273 1.37 -2.89 -3.27
CA ALA A 273 0.40 -2.08 -2.56
C ALA A 273 -0.66 -1.52 -3.51
N ILE A 274 -1.88 -1.37 -3.01
CA ILE A 274 -2.97 -0.70 -3.71
C ILE A 274 -3.50 0.46 -2.88
N ASN A 275 -4.02 1.47 -3.58
CA ASN A 275 -4.67 2.63 -3.00
C ASN A 275 -5.87 2.98 -3.90
N ILE A 276 -7.09 2.75 -3.41
CA ILE A 276 -8.31 2.89 -4.20
C ILE A 276 -9.41 3.59 -3.39
N ILE A 277 -10.28 4.30 -4.10
CA ILE A 277 -11.49 4.92 -3.59
C ILE A 277 -12.68 4.04 -3.99
N VAL A 278 -13.50 3.67 -3.01
CA VAL A 278 -14.71 2.87 -3.23
C VAL A 278 -15.91 3.62 -2.64
N PRO A 279 -17.00 3.82 -3.40
CA PRO A 279 -18.21 4.44 -2.89
C PRO A 279 -18.98 3.46 -2.00
N MET A 280 -19.58 3.99 -0.94
CA MET A 280 -20.47 3.27 -0.05
C MET A 280 -21.92 3.58 -0.39
N GLU A 281 -22.84 2.68 -0.05
CA GLU A 281 -24.28 2.89 -0.29
C GLU A 281 -24.85 4.05 0.55
N SER A 282 -24.19 4.41 1.65
CA SER A 282 -24.57 5.54 2.48
C SER A 282 -23.39 6.22 3.18
N LYS A 283 -23.62 7.44 3.65
CA LYS A 283 -22.59 8.29 4.27
C LYS A 283 -22.14 7.77 5.64
N LEU A 284 -20.84 7.58 5.80
CA LEU A 284 -20.17 7.17 7.03
C LEU A 284 -19.91 8.41 7.92
N LYS A 285 -20.66 8.51 9.03
CA LYS A 285 -20.69 9.71 9.89
C LYS A 285 -19.70 9.60 11.04
N ALA A 286 -19.03 10.71 11.35
CA ALA A 286 -18.05 10.75 12.42
C ALA A 286 -18.61 10.33 13.80
N LYS A 287 -19.88 10.63 14.08
CA LYS A 287 -20.55 10.30 15.35
C LYS A 287 -20.84 8.80 15.54
N ASN A 288 -20.81 8.03 14.45
CA ASN A 288 -21.12 6.60 14.44
C ASN A 288 -19.87 5.71 14.64
N LYS A 289 -18.68 6.31 14.68
CA LYS A 289 -17.41 5.61 14.96
C LYS A 289 -17.40 4.93 16.35
N PRO A 290 -16.60 3.87 16.55
CA PRO A 290 -15.73 3.23 15.56
C PRO A 290 -16.52 2.40 14.54
N TYR A 291 -15.98 2.27 13.33
CA TYR A 291 -16.46 1.30 12.36
C TYR A 291 -15.58 0.05 12.42
N GLN A 292 -16.21 -1.11 12.40
CA GLN A 292 -15.56 -2.41 12.35
C GLN A 292 -15.63 -2.94 10.92
N ILE A 293 -14.54 -3.52 10.44
CA ILE A 293 -14.47 -4.12 9.11
C ILE A 293 -14.82 -5.60 9.21
N TYR A 294 -15.80 -6.00 8.41
CA TYR A 294 -16.19 -7.38 8.20
C TYR A 294 -16.01 -7.73 6.72
N LEU A 295 -15.59 -8.97 6.49
CA LEU A 295 -15.30 -9.48 5.15
C LEU A 295 -15.97 -10.83 4.96
N ARG A 296 -16.50 -11.06 3.77
CA ARG A 296 -17.02 -12.37 3.36
C ARG A 296 -15.91 -13.18 2.68
N SER A 297 -15.80 -14.46 3.03
CA SER A 297 -14.86 -15.41 2.42
C SER A 297 -15.53 -16.16 1.26
N SER A 298 -14.76 -16.81 0.40
CA SER A 298 -15.32 -17.50 -0.78
C SER A 298 -16.20 -18.70 -0.41
N GLU A 299 -15.94 -19.30 0.75
CA GLU A 299 -16.64 -20.50 1.26
C GLU A 299 -17.73 -20.19 2.29
N ASP A 300 -17.89 -18.93 2.72
CA ASP A 300 -18.87 -18.52 3.73
C ASP A 300 -19.80 -17.45 3.15
N ASN A 301 -21.10 -17.59 3.40
CA ASN A 301 -22.06 -16.57 3.01
C ASN A 301 -22.13 -15.41 4.01
N GLU A 302 -21.50 -15.56 5.18
CA GLU A 302 -21.54 -14.57 6.25
C GLU A 302 -20.34 -13.60 6.24
N PHE A 303 -20.62 -12.37 6.64
CA PHE A 303 -19.61 -11.36 6.91
C PHE A 303 -18.91 -11.63 8.24
N ASN A 304 -17.61 -11.90 8.17
CA ASN A 304 -16.79 -12.26 9.31
C ASN A 304 -15.89 -11.10 9.76
N SER A 305 -15.79 -10.91 11.07
CA SER A 305 -14.91 -9.88 11.63
C SER A 305 -13.44 -10.22 11.34
N THR A 306 -12.68 -9.21 10.92
CA THR A 306 -11.22 -9.33 10.70
C THR A 306 -10.39 -9.41 11.99
N GLN A 307 -11.04 -9.25 13.15
CA GLN A 307 -10.39 -9.33 14.47
C GLN A 307 -9.88 -10.74 14.79
N ASN A 308 -8.86 -10.82 15.66
CA ASN A 308 -8.17 -12.06 16.04
C ASN A 308 -7.41 -12.78 14.91
N SER A 309 -7.15 -12.09 13.80
CA SER A 309 -6.17 -12.50 12.77
C SER A 309 -4.77 -11.98 13.10
N PHE A 310 -3.76 -12.26 12.25
CA PHE A 310 -2.39 -11.75 12.44
C PHE A 310 -2.34 -10.22 12.46
N ASN A 311 -2.99 -9.58 11.48
CA ASN A 311 -3.11 -8.13 11.38
C ASN A 311 -4.57 -7.77 11.02
N PRO A 312 -5.44 -7.56 12.02
CA PRO A 312 -6.82 -7.15 11.77
C PRO A 312 -6.90 -5.92 10.87
N ALA A 313 -7.91 -5.86 10.01
CA ALA A 313 -8.11 -4.69 9.17
C ALA A 313 -8.34 -3.46 10.05
N GLU A 314 -7.70 -2.36 9.68
CA GLU A 314 -7.68 -1.16 10.51
C GLU A 314 -8.61 -0.09 9.95
N PHE A 315 -9.41 0.50 10.83
CA PHE A 315 -10.25 1.64 10.49
C PHE A 315 -9.65 2.94 11.00
N SER A 316 -9.62 3.95 10.13
CA SER A 316 -9.32 5.32 10.52
C SER A 316 -10.38 6.26 9.99
N TYR A 317 -10.62 7.34 10.72
CA TYR A 317 -11.46 8.41 10.25
C TYR A 317 -10.80 9.74 10.54
N ASN A 318 -10.50 10.47 9.48
CA ASN A 318 -9.71 11.68 9.53
C ASN A 318 -10.48 12.87 8.93
N ASN A 319 -9.80 14.01 8.88
CA ASN A 319 -10.22 15.22 8.21
C ASN A 319 -9.16 15.64 7.17
N SER A 320 -8.64 14.65 6.43
CA SER A 320 -7.62 14.88 5.41
C SER A 320 -8.10 15.86 4.35
N LYS A 321 -7.15 16.58 3.77
CA LYS A 321 -7.41 17.54 2.68
C LYS A 321 -6.90 17.04 1.33
N ASP A 322 -6.00 16.07 1.36
CA ASP A 322 -5.34 15.49 0.22
C ASP A 322 -4.93 14.04 0.52
N PHE A 323 -4.77 13.23 -0.53
CA PHE A 323 -4.41 11.82 -0.42
C PHE A 323 -3.11 11.60 0.38
N SER A 324 -2.14 12.52 0.23
CA SER A 324 -0.86 12.45 0.93
C SER A 324 -0.97 12.50 2.46
N SER A 325 -2.07 13.02 3.01
CA SER A 325 -2.34 13.08 4.44
C SER A 325 -3.33 12.03 4.94
N VAL A 326 -3.98 11.26 4.06
CA VAL A 326 -5.06 10.31 4.42
C VAL A 326 -4.61 9.27 5.44
N LEU A 327 -3.38 8.79 5.33
CA LEU A 327 -2.83 7.77 6.22
C LEU A 327 -1.81 8.34 7.20
N SER A 328 -1.74 9.68 7.26
CA SER A 328 -0.92 10.37 8.25
C SER A 328 -1.63 10.36 9.59
N THR A 329 -0.90 10.01 10.64
CA THR A 329 -1.31 10.25 12.02
C THR A 329 -0.39 11.26 12.70
N THR A 330 -0.86 11.86 13.78
CA THR A 330 -0.07 12.72 14.66
C THR A 330 0.28 11.96 15.95
N PRO A 331 1.43 12.26 16.59
CA PRO A 331 1.83 11.54 17.81
C PRO A 331 0.86 11.64 19.00
N ASP A 332 -0.08 12.59 19.03
CA ASP A 332 -1.09 12.77 20.09
C ASP A 332 -2.34 11.88 19.95
N GLN A 333 -2.56 11.29 18.76
CA GLN A 333 -3.57 10.23 18.55
C GLN A 333 -3.17 8.90 19.21
N TYR A 334 -2.08 8.90 19.98
CA TYR A 334 -1.49 7.78 20.72
C TYR A 334 -2.29 7.45 22.01
N PRO A 335 -2.79 6.21 22.10
CA PRO A 335 -2.19 5.16 22.92
C PRO A 335 -2.26 3.72 22.33
N LYS A 336 -1.94 3.52 21.03
CA LYS A 336 -1.93 2.18 20.39
C LYS A 336 -0.50 1.63 20.22
N SER A 337 -0.33 0.30 20.22
CA SER A 337 0.96 -0.42 20.07
C SER A 337 1.68 -0.20 18.72
N GLY A 338 1.05 0.52 17.80
CA GLY A 338 1.45 0.68 16.40
C GLY A 338 2.63 1.61 16.09
N ILE A 339 3.14 2.36 17.06
CA ILE A 339 4.31 3.24 16.89
C ILE A 339 5.21 3.07 18.10
N LYS A 340 6.48 2.73 17.88
CA LYS A 340 7.47 2.56 18.95
C LYS A 340 8.59 3.59 18.81
N TRP A 341 8.79 4.37 19.87
CA TRP A 341 9.90 5.31 20.03
C TRP A 341 10.99 4.62 20.84
N LEU A 342 12.04 4.17 20.17
CA LEU A 342 13.05 3.24 20.67
C LEU A 342 14.43 3.90 20.74
N LEU A 343 15.27 3.38 21.64
CA LEU A 343 16.69 3.73 21.74
C LEU A 343 16.94 5.25 21.82
N PRO A 344 16.27 5.98 22.74
CA PRO A 344 16.55 7.40 22.91
C PRO A 344 18.02 7.59 23.33
N LYS A 345 18.74 8.47 22.63
CA LYS A 345 20.11 8.88 22.93
C LYS A 345 20.16 10.40 23.06
N LEU A 346 20.43 10.87 24.28
CA LEU A 346 20.52 12.29 24.59
C LEU A 346 22.00 12.73 24.62
N ASP A 347 22.43 13.42 23.58
CA ASP A 347 23.75 14.04 23.46
C ASP A 347 23.71 15.50 23.97
N LYS A 348 24.84 16.25 23.87
CA LYS A 348 24.98 17.63 24.43
C LYS A 348 23.73 18.50 24.18
N ASN A 349 23.35 18.68 22.92
CA ASN A 349 22.26 19.55 22.46
C ASN A 349 21.29 18.83 21.49
N SER A 350 21.29 17.50 21.48
CA SER A 350 20.46 16.71 20.57
C SER A 350 19.90 15.46 21.23
N LEU A 351 18.72 15.07 20.79
CA LEU A 351 18.11 13.79 21.11
C LEU A 351 17.91 13.02 19.79
N LYS A 352 18.45 11.80 19.72
CA LYS A 352 18.22 10.87 18.61
C LYS A 352 17.34 9.74 19.09
N ILE A 353 16.26 9.45 18.37
CA ILE A 353 15.33 8.36 18.69
C ILE A 353 15.02 7.58 17.43
N ARG A 354 15.02 6.26 17.52
CA ARG A 354 14.53 5.39 16.46
C ARG A 354 13.02 5.24 16.57
N VAL A 355 12.28 5.72 15.59
CA VAL A 355 10.83 5.48 15.52
C VAL A 355 10.58 4.29 14.61
N LYS A 356 9.81 3.30 15.06
CA LYS A 356 9.30 2.20 14.25
C LYS A 356 7.79 2.31 14.11
N LEU A 357 7.29 2.21 12.89
CA LEU A 357 5.85 2.20 12.60
C LEU A 357 5.44 0.76 12.29
N TYR A 358 4.36 0.33 12.94
CA TYR A 358 3.72 -0.96 12.73
C TYR A 358 2.35 -0.78 12.09
N ASP A 359 1.61 0.29 12.42
CA ASP A 359 0.19 0.44 12.04
C ASP A 359 -0.11 1.63 11.12
N TYR A 360 0.81 2.59 11.02
CA TYR A 360 0.61 3.78 10.21
C TYR A 360 1.72 3.92 9.19
N PHE A 361 1.36 4.40 8.00
CA PHE A 361 2.36 4.66 6.97
C PHE A 361 3.21 5.87 7.28
N TYR A 362 2.59 6.94 7.76
CA TYR A 362 3.29 8.19 8.03
C TYR A 362 2.91 8.79 9.37
N VAL A 363 3.91 9.17 10.15
CA VAL A 363 3.69 10.09 11.27
C VAL A 363 4.12 11.46 10.78
N THR A 364 3.18 12.39 10.76
CA THR A 364 3.45 13.81 10.50
C THR A 364 3.31 14.57 11.79
N TYR A 365 4.20 15.51 12.03
CA TYR A 365 4.18 16.29 13.25
C TYR A 365 4.60 17.73 13.03
N THR A 366 4.14 18.58 13.94
CA THR A 366 4.56 19.97 14.02
C THR A 366 5.69 20.09 15.04
N LYS A 367 6.85 20.58 14.62
CA LYS A 367 8.03 20.78 15.49
C LYS A 367 7.70 21.46 16.82
N SER A 368 6.91 22.52 16.79
CA SER A 368 6.56 23.35 17.96
C SER A 368 5.74 22.63 19.03
N ARG A 369 5.18 21.47 18.70
CA ARG A 369 4.39 20.63 19.60
C ARG A 369 5.24 19.63 20.38
N PHE A 370 6.52 19.46 20.02
CA PHE A 370 7.45 18.67 20.81
C PHE A 370 8.04 19.48 21.95
N GLU A 371 8.30 18.79 23.04
CA GLU A 371 9.08 19.29 24.17
C GLU A 371 9.85 18.13 24.81
N LEU A 372 11.06 18.43 25.25
CA LEU A 372 11.80 17.61 26.17
C LEU A 372 11.51 18.12 27.58
N VAL A 373 11.03 17.25 28.47
CA VAL A 373 10.65 17.64 29.83
C VAL A 373 11.48 16.90 30.87
N GLY A 374 11.99 17.63 31.85
CA GLY A 374 12.45 17.08 33.12
C GLY A 374 11.24 16.74 34.00
N LEU A 375 11.25 15.57 34.62
CA LEU A 375 10.20 15.13 35.53
C LEU A 375 10.73 15.08 36.97
N ASN A 376 9.96 15.66 37.89
CA ASN A 376 10.20 15.55 39.33
C ASN A 376 9.96 14.11 39.80
N ASN A 377 10.35 13.81 41.05
CA ASN A 377 10.20 12.47 41.61
C ASN A 377 8.74 11.99 41.64
N ASP A 378 7.81 12.92 41.89
CA ASP A 378 6.36 12.73 41.91
C ASP A 378 5.72 12.65 40.50
N GLY A 379 6.51 12.80 39.43
CA GLY A 379 6.04 12.76 38.05
C GLY A 379 5.49 14.08 37.50
N THR A 380 5.50 15.15 38.30
CA THR A 380 5.15 16.50 37.83
C THR A 380 6.20 17.03 36.86
N VAL A 381 5.77 17.93 35.97
CA VAL A 381 6.63 18.56 34.96
C VAL A 381 7.46 19.64 35.63
N GLY A 382 8.78 19.50 35.57
CA GLY A 382 9.71 20.58 35.92
C GLY A 382 10.00 21.43 34.68
N GLU A 383 11.27 21.61 34.37
CA GLU A 383 11.71 22.38 33.20
C GLU A 383 11.43 21.67 31.87
N ASN A 384 11.12 22.46 30.84
CA ASN A 384 10.93 21.98 29.48
C ASN A 384 11.74 22.77 28.45
N VAL A 385 12.16 22.09 27.39
CA VAL A 385 12.84 22.73 26.26
C VAL A 385 12.20 22.26 24.96
N LYS A 386 11.90 23.21 24.07
CA LYS A 386 11.39 22.92 22.74
C LYS A 386 12.53 22.78 21.74
N PRO A 387 12.47 21.82 20.81
CA PRO A 387 13.48 21.68 19.77
C PRO A 387 13.37 22.84 18.77
N TYR A 388 14.51 23.42 18.39
CA TYR A 388 14.55 24.39 17.28
C TYR A 388 14.59 23.70 15.92
N LYS A 389 14.97 22.40 15.85
CA LYS A 389 14.94 21.59 14.63
C LYS A 389 14.55 20.15 14.95
N VAL A 390 13.73 19.54 14.08
CA VAL A 390 13.42 18.11 14.09
C VAL A 390 13.57 17.57 12.67
N THR A 391 14.26 16.45 12.50
CA THR A 391 14.52 15.86 11.17
C THR A 391 14.48 14.32 11.24
N PRO A 392 13.72 13.65 10.36
CA PRO A 392 12.77 14.21 9.39
C PRO A 392 11.56 14.87 10.08
N THR A 393 10.62 15.48 9.34
CA THR A 393 9.32 15.96 9.89
C THR A 393 8.15 15.04 9.56
N LYS A 394 8.40 14.09 8.66
CA LYS A 394 7.51 13.02 8.23
C LYS A 394 8.28 11.72 8.38
N ILE A 395 7.79 10.80 9.19
CA ILE A 395 8.36 9.45 9.36
C ILE A 395 7.57 8.52 8.46
N THR A 396 8.23 7.62 7.74
CA THR A 396 7.59 6.77 6.74
C THR A 396 7.91 5.28 6.90
N ASN A 397 7.09 4.42 6.30
CA ASN A 397 7.37 3.00 6.10
C ASN A 397 7.62 2.25 7.42
N THR A 398 8.77 1.59 7.56
CA THR A 398 9.18 0.83 8.76
C THR A 398 9.65 1.72 9.90
N GLY A 399 9.77 3.03 9.68
CA GLY A 399 10.31 3.97 10.65
C GLY A 399 11.46 4.84 10.14
N SER A 400 12.01 5.65 11.04
CA SER A 400 13.18 6.50 10.80
C SER A 400 13.89 6.77 12.12
N ASP A 401 15.20 6.96 12.06
CA ASP A 401 15.90 7.68 13.13
C ASP A 401 15.50 9.16 13.03
N VAL A 402 15.07 9.75 14.15
CA VAL A 402 14.61 11.13 14.27
C VAL A 402 15.58 11.88 15.16
N GLU A 403 16.09 13.00 14.68
CA GLU A 403 16.97 13.90 15.43
C GLU A 403 16.22 15.17 15.83
N PHE A 404 16.22 15.46 17.12
CA PHE A 404 15.74 16.70 17.72
C PHE A 404 16.96 17.51 18.13
N LYS A 405 17.05 18.78 17.71
CA LYS A 405 18.10 19.72 18.13
C LYS A 405 17.54 20.82 19.01
N PHE A 406 18.25 21.11 20.08
CA PHE A 406 17.88 22.07 21.13
C PHE A 406 18.99 23.09 21.30
N SER A 407 18.64 24.32 21.68
CA SER A 407 19.63 25.38 21.85
C SER A 407 20.49 25.12 23.09
N ASP A 408 19.85 24.69 24.17
CA ASP A 408 20.48 24.32 25.44
C ASP A 408 19.66 23.24 26.13
N LEU A 409 20.33 22.24 26.69
CA LEU A 409 19.74 21.16 27.47
C LEU A 409 20.31 21.07 28.90
N THR A 410 21.16 22.01 29.29
CA THR A 410 21.93 21.98 30.55
C THR A 410 21.01 21.79 31.75
N VAL A 411 19.91 22.55 31.82
CA VAL A 411 18.97 22.50 32.94
C VAL A 411 18.16 21.20 32.94
N VAL A 412 17.53 20.83 31.83
CA VAL A 412 16.71 19.60 31.73
C VAL A 412 17.54 18.34 32.00
N LYS A 413 18.84 18.35 31.69
CA LYS A 413 19.74 17.23 31.98
C LYS A 413 20.02 16.98 33.45
N THR A 414 19.78 17.95 34.33
CA THR A 414 19.94 17.78 35.78
C THR A 414 18.88 16.85 36.38
N TYR A 415 17.74 16.70 35.71
CA TYR A 415 16.64 15.84 36.17
C TYR A 415 17.03 14.36 36.08
N LYS A 416 16.59 13.58 37.08
CA LYS A 416 16.75 12.12 37.09
C LYS A 416 15.87 11.43 36.06
N LYS A 417 14.67 11.97 35.80
CA LYS A 417 13.71 11.46 34.83
C LYS A 417 13.52 12.47 33.71
N ILE A 418 13.65 12.06 32.45
CA ILE A 418 13.41 12.92 31.28
C ILE A 418 12.48 12.20 30.30
N ALA A 419 11.52 12.92 29.73
CA ALA A 419 10.61 12.41 28.71
C ALA A 419 10.57 13.30 27.47
N LEU A 420 10.38 12.68 26.31
CA LEU A 420 9.93 13.38 25.11
C LEU A 420 8.41 13.41 25.09
N ARG A 421 7.81 14.59 24.88
CA ARG A 421 6.37 14.76 24.73
C ARG A 421 5.99 15.38 23.39
N TYR A 422 4.75 15.14 22.99
CA TYR A 422 4.07 15.82 21.90
C TYR A 422 2.67 16.21 22.35
N ASN A 423 2.32 17.51 22.29
CA ASN A 423 1.04 18.03 22.81
C ASN A 423 0.74 17.49 24.22
N ASN A 424 1.71 17.57 25.13
CA ASN A 424 1.64 17.11 26.53
C ASN A 424 1.49 15.59 26.72
N LYS A 425 1.46 14.77 25.66
CA LYS A 425 1.50 13.31 25.76
C LYS A 425 2.92 12.78 25.70
N THR A 426 3.29 11.93 26.65
CA THR A 426 4.59 11.25 26.67
C THR A 426 4.71 10.25 25.52
N LEU A 427 5.73 10.43 24.69
CA LEU A 427 6.07 9.53 23.60
C LEU A 427 7.05 8.44 24.04
N CYS A 428 8.09 8.82 24.77
CA CYS A 428 9.04 7.90 25.38
C CYS A 428 9.75 8.54 26.58
N THR A 429 10.12 7.69 27.54
CA THR A 429 11.07 8.03 28.60
C THR A 429 12.49 7.84 28.08
N ILE A 430 13.38 8.76 28.44
CA ILE A 430 14.76 8.82 27.94
C ILE A 430 15.75 8.31 28.97
N LYS A 431 15.57 8.74 30.21
CA LYS A 431 16.29 8.29 31.40
C LYS A 431 15.40 8.42 32.62
#